data_AF-A0A7M3ZND8-F1
#
_entry.id   AF-A0A7M3ZND8-F1
#
_cell.length_a   1.000
_cell.length_b   1.000
_cell.length_c   1.000
_cell.angle_alpha   90.00
_cell.angle_beta   90.00
_cell.angle_gamma   90.00
#
_symmetry.space_group_name_H-M   'P 1'
#
loop_
_entity.id
_entity.type
_entity.pdbx_description
1 polymer ?
#
loop_
_entity_poly.entity_id
_entity_poly.type
_entity_poly.pdbx_seq_one_letter_code
_entity_poly.pdbx_strand_id
1 'polypeptide(L)'
;MAGEVDPQSDVSLMGGRARTLHLKTLRKQWQIITLQIVSTIALVWMYLEVVSTYVVNSIDHTMLFASLEQLVGEVPIGDWLIGSGRTGLARFYVPIVLGLGLGGSMALLAFQSPRVQQRIKLGFIITLMVLLVGRLV
;
A
#
# COMPACT_ATOMS: atom_id res chain seq x y z
N MET A 1 51.43 -13.55 -15.04
CA MET A 1 50.31 -14.40 -14.60
C MET A 1 49.69 -13.72 -13.40
N ALA A 2 48.65 -12.90 -13.62
CA ALA A 2 47.92 -12.24 -12.54
C ALA A 2 46.94 -13.28 -11.99
N GLY A 3 47.19 -13.73 -10.76
CA GLY A 3 46.29 -14.63 -10.05
C GLY A 3 44.96 -13.93 -9.80
N GLU A 4 43.88 -14.61 -10.14
CA GLU A 4 42.53 -14.22 -9.74
C GLU A 4 42.48 -14.16 -8.22
N VAL A 5 42.20 -12.97 -7.70
CA VAL A 5 41.91 -12.74 -6.29
C VAL A 5 40.48 -13.21 -6.02
N ASP A 6 40.36 -14.43 -5.50
CA ASP A 6 39.15 -15.00 -4.95
C ASP A 6 38.75 -14.24 -3.66
N PRO A 7 37.49 -13.82 -3.44
CA PRO A 7 37.09 -13.16 -2.22
C PRO A 7 36.99 -14.17 -1.07
N GLN A 8 38.12 -14.52 -0.47
CA GLN A 8 38.17 -15.32 0.74
C GLN A 8 38.18 -14.42 1.98
N SER A 9 37.01 -14.15 2.57
CA SER A 9 36.93 -13.75 3.99
C SER A 9 35.54 -13.81 4.64
N ASP A 10 34.69 -14.79 4.30
CA ASP A 10 33.67 -15.23 5.26
C ASP A 10 33.88 -16.71 5.59
N VAL A 11 34.63 -16.88 6.67
CA VAL A 11 35.15 -18.10 7.27
C VAL A 11 34.04 -19.14 7.49
N SER A 12 33.94 -20.06 6.54
CA SER A 12 33.31 -21.38 6.66
C SER A 12 34.32 -22.40 7.20
N LEU A 13 35.01 -22.08 8.31
CA LEU A 13 35.95 -22.97 8.99
C LEU A 13 35.64 -23.08 10.49
N MET A 14 34.53 -23.75 10.82
CA MET A 14 34.40 -24.58 12.03
C MET A 14 32.98 -25.13 12.08
N GLY A 15 32.82 -26.42 12.39
CA GLY A 15 31.55 -27.12 12.56
C GLY A 15 30.72 -26.64 13.76
N GLY A 16 30.34 -25.37 13.78
CA GLY A 16 29.46 -24.74 14.76
C GLY A 16 28.18 -24.26 14.08
N ARG A 17 27.07 -24.90 14.42
CA ARG A 17 25.70 -24.63 13.96
C ARG A 17 25.42 -23.12 13.71
N ALA A 18 25.08 -22.76 12.46
CA ALA A 18 24.75 -21.41 11.97
C ALA A 18 23.49 -20.76 12.60
N ARG A 19 23.37 -20.73 13.93
CA ARG A 19 22.16 -20.30 14.66
C ARG A 19 22.16 -18.83 15.11
N THR A 20 23.29 -18.12 15.05
CA THR A 20 23.44 -16.79 15.67
C THR A 20 23.25 -15.61 14.70
N LEU A 21 23.57 -15.76 13.41
CA LEU A 21 23.35 -14.74 12.38
C LEU A 21 21.86 -14.46 12.10
N HIS A 22 21.02 -15.48 12.24
CA HIS A 22 19.58 -15.37 12.01
C HIS A 22 18.88 -14.49 13.06
N LEU A 23 19.34 -14.46 14.31
CA LEU A 23 18.71 -13.66 15.36
C LEU A 23 18.95 -12.15 15.19
N LYS A 24 20.14 -11.76 14.71
CA LYS A 24 20.47 -10.34 14.46
C LYS A 24 19.70 -9.79 13.26
N THR A 25 19.52 -10.60 12.22
CA THR A 25 18.71 -10.25 11.05
C THR A 25 17.22 -10.17 11.42
N LEU A 26 16.72 -11.13 12.20
CA LEU A 26 15.34 -11.10 12.71
C LEU A 26 15.07 -9.84 13.53
N ARG A 27 15.98 -9.48 14.46
CA ARG A 27 15.83 -8.25 15.28
C ARG A 27 15.75 -6.98 14.42
N LYS A 28 16.58 -6.88 13.38
CA LYS A 28 16.53 -5.75 12.43
C LYS A 28 15.22 -5.73 11.65
N GLN A 29 14.71 -6.87 11.21
CA GLN A 29 13.41 -6.94 10.53
C GLN A 29 12.27 -6.46 11.44
N TRP A 30 12.26 -6.88 12.70
CA TRP A 30 11.28 -6.40 13.68
C TRP A 30 11.38 -4.89 13.91
N GLN A 31 12.59 -4.32 13.98
CA GLN A 31 12.76 -2.86 14.10
C GLN A 31 12.19 -2.11 12.89
N ILE A 32 12.44 -2.62 11.68
CA ILE A 32 11.93 -2.02 10.44
C ILE A 32 10.41 -2.08 10.39
N ILE A 33 9.82 -3.24 10.74
CA ILE A 33 8.36 -3.41 10.77
C ILE A 33 7.72 -2.46 11.78
N THR A 34 8.28 -2.37 12.99
CA THR A 34 7.79 -1.44 14.02
C THR A 34 7.85 0.00 13.54
N LEU A 35 8.97 0.43 12.93
CA LEU A 35 9.11 1.78 12.38
C LEU A 35 8.08 2.04 11.28
N GLN A 36 7.86 1.08 10.38
CA GLN A 36 6.90 1.19 9.29
C GLN A 36 5.46 1.34 9.80
N ILE A 37 5.08 0.55 10.81
CA ILE A 37 3.76 0.64 11.43
C ILE A 37 3.57 2.01 12.09
N VAL A 38 4.52 2.45 12.91
CA VAL A 38 4.48 3.76 13.59
C VAL A 38 4.41 4.90 12.56
N SER A 39 5.22 4.83 11.51
CA SER A 39 5.21 5.82 10.43
C SER A 39 3.87 5.88 9.70
N THR A 40 3.26 4.72 9.43
CA THR A 40 1.95 4.67 8.74
C THR A 40 0.85 5.27 9.62
N ILE A 41 0.84 4.95 10.91
CA ILE A 41 -0.12 5.52 11.87
C ILE A 41 0.08 7.04 11.97
N ALA A 42 1.33 7.49 12.11
CA ALA A 42 1.65 8.91 12.18
C ALA A 42 1.23 9.67 10.91
N LEU A 43 1.43 9.08 9.73
CA LEU A 43 1.02 9.66 8.47
C LEU A 43 -0.51 9.80 8.37
N VAL A 44 -1.25 8.76 8.75
CA VAL A 44 -2.72 8.80 8.80
C VAL A 44 -3.21 9.85 9.80
N TRP A 45 -2.56 9.93 10.96
CA TRP A 45 -2.92 10.90 11.99
C TRP A 45 -2.69 12.33 11.51
N MET A 46 -1.52 12.60 10.93
CA MET A 46 -1.20 13.89 10.32
C MET A 46 -2.21 14.25 9.24
N TYR A 47 -2.58 13.28 8.39
CA TYR A 47 -3.59 13.49 7.36
C TYR A 47 -4.94 13.88 7.96
N LEU A 48 -5.42 13.19 9.00
CA LEU A 48 -6.67 13.53 9.67
C LEU A 48 -6.64 14.93 10.28
N GLU A 49 -5.53 15.34 10.90
CA GLU A 49 -5.40 16.67 11.50
C GLU A 49 -5.44 17.79 10.43
N VAL A 50 -4.69 17.60 9.34
CA VAL A 50 -4.67 18.54 8.20
C VAL A 50 -6.06 18.65 7.57
N VAL A 51 -6.72 17.51 7.35
CA VAL A 51 -8.07 17.49 6.78
C VAL A 51 -9.06 18.15 7.73
N SER A 52 -9.01 17.85 9.03
CA SER A 52 -9.87 18.47 10.03
C SER A 52 -9.71 19.99 10.08
N THR A 53 -8.48 20.48 9.98
CA THR A 53 -8.16 21.91 10.16
C THR A 53 -8.41 22.74 8.90
N TYR A 54 -8.09 22.20 7.72
CA TYR A 54 -8.06 22.97 6.49
C TYR A 54 -9.10 22.57 5.45
N VAL A 55 -9.66 21.36 5.54
CA VAL A 55 -10.49 20.77 4.46
C VAL A 55 -11.94 20.58 4.90
N VAL A 56 -12.17 20.10 6.12
CA VAL A 56 -13.50 19.96 6.68
C VAL A 56 -14.12 21.36 6.78
N ASN A 57 -15.17 21.60 5.98
CA ASN A 57 -15.88 22.88 5.80
C ASN A 57 -15.29 23.87 4.77
N SER A 58 -14.32 23.47 3.96
CA SER A 58 -13.88 24.27 2.80
C SER A 58 -14.29 23.60 1.48
N ILE A 59 -13.34 23.13 0.68
CA ILE A 59 -13.60 22.39 -0.57
C ILE A 59 -13.03 20.99 -0.37
N ASP A 60 -13.91 20.01 -0.24
CA ASP A 60 -13.54 18.59 -0.17
C ASP A 60 -13.97 17.82 -1.43
N HIS A 61 -13.51 16.57 -1.50
CA HIS A 61 -13.81 15.68 -2.63
C HIS A 61 -15.31 15.42 -2.79
N THR A 62 -16.11 15.45 -1.72
CA THR A 62 -17.56 15.23 -1.81
C THR A 62 -18.25 16.41 -2.49
N MET A 63 -17.79 17.64 -2.24
CA MET A 63 -18.31 18.83 -2.92
C MET A 63 -17.94 18.88 -4.40
N LEU A 64 -16.74 18.40 -4.76
CA LEU A 64 -16.32 18.28 -6.16
C LEU A 64 -17.20 17.29 -6.92
N PHE A 65 -17.46 16.11 -6.35
CA PHE A 65 -18.34 15.12 -6.99
C PHE A 65 -19.78 15.60 -7.09
N ALA A 66 -20.32 16.25 -6.04
CA ALA A 66 -21.66 16.84 -6.09
C ALA A 66 -21.78 17.93 -7.18
N SER A 67 -20.72 18.73 -7.39
CA SER A 67 -20.70 19.74 -8.46
C SER A 67 -20.61 19.11 -9.85
N LEU A 68 -19.86 18.01 -9.99
CA LEU A 68 -19.79 17.24 -11.23
C LEU A 68 -21.14 16.60 -11.57
N GLU A 69 -21.84 16.07 -10.58
CA GLU A 69 -23.17 15.48 -10.77
C GLU A 69 -24.20 16.51 -11.26
N GLN A 70 -24.12 17.74 -10.76
CA GLN A 70 -24.95 18.85 -11.26
C GLN A 70 -24.63 19.21 -12.72
N LEU A 71 -23.38 19.03 -13.17
CA LEU A 71 -22.95 19.41 -14.51
C LEU A 71 -23.16 18.31 -15.56
N VAL A 72 -22.88 17.06 -15.20
CA VAL A 72 -22.79 15.92 -16.13
C VAL A 72 -23.89 14.88 -15.89
N GLY A 73 -24.67 15.03 -14.81
CA GLY A 73 -25.62 14.01 -14.35
C GLY A 73 -24.94 13.01 -13.40
N GLU A 74 -25.71 11.99 -12.99
CA GLU A 74 -25.28 11.01 -11.99
C GLU A 74 -23.94 10.35 -12.37
N VAL A 75 -22.96 10.45 -11.46
CA VAL A 75 -21.64 9.85 -11.66
C VAL A 75 -21.74 8.35 -11.36
N PRO A 76 -21.16 7.47 -12.19
CA PRO A 76 -21.22 6.01 -11.98
C PRO A 76 -20.28 5.53 -10.86
N ILE A 77 -20.28 6.23 -9.72
CA ILE A 77 -19.51 5.93 -8.53
C ILE A 77 -20.48 5.96 -7.36
N GLY A 78 -20.49 4.89 -6.56
CA GLY A 78 -21.43 4.80 -5.44
C GLY A 78 -21.20 5.88 -4.38
N ASP A 79 -22.30 6.45 -3.89
CA ASP A 79 -22.34 7.42 -2.80
C ASP A 79 -21.51 7.03 -1.57
N TRP A 80 -21.56 5.75 -1.22
CA TRP A 80 -20.78 5.21 -0.10
C TRP A 80 -19.27 5.32 -0.31
N LEU A 81 -18.79 5.22 -1.57
CA LEU A 81 -17.38 5.28 -1.93
C LEU A 81 -16.85 6.70 -1.89
N ILE A 82 -17.69 7.64 -2.34
CA ILE A 82 -17.42 9.08 -2.31
C ILE A 82 -17.57 9.61 -0.88
N GLY A 83 -18.43 9.01 -0.07
CA GLY A 83 -18.79 9.52 1.25
C GLY A 83 -19.83 10.65 1.19
N SER A 84 -20.63 10.69 0.11
CA SER A 84 -21.76 11.63 0.00
C SER A 84 -22.78 11.36 1.12
N GLY A 85 -23.43 12.43 1.59
CA GLY A 85 -24.32 12.38 2.76
C GLY A 85 -23.64 12.27 4.12
N ARG A 86 -22.31 12.09 4.19
CA ARG A 86 -21.55 12.12 5.46
C ARG A 86 -21.12 13.55 5.81
N THR A 87 -20.80 13.79 7.08
CA THR A 87 -20.36 15.10 7.59
C THR A 87 -19.03 14.99 8.32
N GLY A 88 -18.29 16.10 8.37
CA GLY A 88 -17.00 16.17 9.06
C GLY A 88 -15.95 15.21 8.50
N LEU A 89 -15.17 14.61 9.40
CA LEU A 89 -14.14 13.62 9.06
C LEU A 89 -14.70 12.32 8.45
N ALA A 90 -15.98 12.02 8.65
CA ALA A 90 -16.57 10.76 8.19
C ALA A 90 -16.59 10.61 6.66
N ARG A 91 -16.49 11.74 5.93
CA ARG A 91 -16.32 11.78 4.47
C ARG A 91 -15.02 11.09 4.03
N PHE A 92 -13.98 11.15 4.84
CA PHE A 92 -12.63 10.70 4.47
C PHE A 92 -12.33 9.25 4.86
N TYR A 93 -13.20 8.58 5.62
CA TYR A 93 -12.94 7.21 6.06
C TYR A 93 -12.76 6.22 4.91
N VAL A 94 -13.57 6.32 3.85
CA VAL A 94 -13.48 5.38 2.74
C VAL A 94 -12.18 5.56 1.93
N PRO A 95 -11.80 6.79 1.53
CA PRO A 95 -10.48 7.04 0.93
C PRO A 95 -9.31 6.54 1.81
N ILE A 96 -9.36 6.74 3.13
CA ILE A 96 -8.32 6.27 4.05
C ILE A 96 -8.25 4.74 4.05
N VAL A 97 -9.39 4.06 4.20
CA VAL A 97 -9.44 2.59 4.21
C VAL A 97 -8.96 2.00 2.89
N LEU A 98 -9.35 2.60 1.76
CA LEU A 98 -8.87 2.17 0.43
C LEU A 98 -7.37 2.39 0.29
N GLY A 99 -6.87 3.57 0.66
CA GLY A 99 -5.45 3.91 0.60
C GLY A 99 -4.60 2.95 1.46
N LEU A 100 -5.04 2.69 2.70
CA LEU A 100 -4.37 1.76 3.60
C LEU A 100 -4.47 0.31 3.12
N GLY A 101 -5.63 -0.10 2.59
CA GLY A 101 -5.83 -1.45 2.06
C GLY A 101 -4.96 -1.72 0.83
N LEU A 102 -4.92 -0.78 -0.12
CA LEU A 102 -4.08 -0.87 -1.31
C LEU A 102 -2.58 -0.79 -0.96
N GLY A 103 -2.18 0.18 -0.12
CA GLY A 103 -0.81 0.30 0.32
C GLY A 103 -0.33 -0.92 1.12
N GLY A 104 -1.17 -1.40 2.04
CA GLY A 104 -0.90 -2.58 2.86
C GLY A 104 -0.81 -3.86 2.04
N SER A 105 -1.73 -4.08 1.10
CA SER A 105 -1.66 -5.23 0.18
C SER A 105 -0.43 -5.19 -0.71
N MET A 106 -0.04 -4.03 -1.23
CA MET A 106 1.21 -3.86 -1.98
C MET A 106 2.45 -4.12 -1.13
N ALA A 107 2.47 -3.64 0.12
CA ALA A 107 3.55 -3.93 1.06
C ALA A 107 3.66 -5.43 1.34
N LEU A 108 2.54 -6.12 1.55
CA LEU A 108 2.51 -7.58 1.74
C LEU A 108 3.01 -8.33 0.51
N LEU A 109 2.63 -7.88 -0.70
CA LEU A 109 3.12 -8.43 -1.96
C LEU A 109 4.62 -8.25 -2.11
N ALA A 110 5.18 -7.11 -1.68
CA ALA A 110 6.62 -6.85 -1.74
C ALA A 110 7.45 -7.84 -0.91
N PHE A 111 6.90 -8.36 0.19
CA PHE A 111 7.56 -9.41 0.99
C PHE A 111 7.43 -10.82 0.41
N GLN A 112 6.60 -11.03 -0.61
CA GLN A 112 6.47 -12.33 -1.27
C GLN A 112 7.63 -12.59 -2.23
N SER A 113 7.90 -13.87 -2.50
CA SER A 113 8.92 -14.27 -3.48
C SER A 113 8.61 -13.73 -4.89
N PRO A 114 9.63 -13.48 -5.74
CA PRO A 114 9.43 -12.95 -7.10
C PRO A 114 8.47 -13.79 -7.95
N ARG A 115 8.51 -15.12 -7.79
CA ARG A 115 7.60 -16.06 -8.48
C ARG A 115 6.14 -15.83 -8.10
N VAL A 116 5.87 -15.61 -6.81
CA VAL A 116 4.51 -15.33 -6.31
C VAL A 116 4.04 -13.96 -6.78
N GLN A 117 4.91 -12.94 -6.69
CA GLN A 117 4.58 -11.61 -7.21
C GLN A 117 4.23 -11.65 -8.70
N GLN A 118 5.00 -12.38 -9.51
CA GLN A 118 4.74 -12.52 -10.94
C GLN A 118 3.40 -13.22 -11.22
N ARG A 119 3.08 -14.30 -10.49
CA ARG A 119 1.78 -15.00 -10.64
C ARG A 119 0.60 -14.10 -10.28
N ILE A 120 0.71 -13.33 -9.21
CA ILE A 120 -0.35 -12.40 -8.79
C ILE A 120 -0.52 -11.27 -9.80
N LYS A 121 0.59 -10.67 -10.28
CA LYS A 121 0.55 -9.63 -11.31
C LYS A 121 -0.05 -10.14 -12.62
N LEU A 122 0.33 -11.36 -13.04
CA LEU A 122 -0.20 -11.98 -14.25
C LEU A 122 -1.71 -12.26 -14.11
N GLY A 123 -2.13 -12.82 -12.98
CA GLY A 123 -3.54 -13.04 -12.68
C GLY A 123 -4.35 -11.74 -12.69
N PHE A 124 -3.81 -10.67 -12.09
CA PHE A 124 -4.44 -9.35 -12.10
C PHE A 124 -4.63 -8.80 -13.52
N ILE A 125 -3.58 -8.87 -14.36
CA ILE A 125 -3.66 -8.42 -15.77
C ILE A 125 -4.68 -9.23 -16.56
N ILE A 126 -4.68 -10.56 -16.42
CA ILE A 126 -5.64 -11.44 -17.12
C ILE A 126 -7.08 -11.10 -16.71
N THR A 127 -7.33 -10.91 -15.41
CA THR A 127 -8.66 -10.51 -14.90
C THR A 127 -9.10 -9.18 -15.51
N LEU A 128 -8.20 -8.18 -15.57
CA LEU A 128 -8.52 -6.90 -16.21
C LEU A 128 -8.82 -7.04 -17.71
N MET A 129 -8.06 -7.88 -18.42
CA MET A 129 -8.32 -8.17 -19.83
C MET A 129 -9.70 -8.79 -20.03
N VAL A 130 -10.07 -9.79 -19.22
CA VAL A 130 -11.39 -10.44 -19.31
C VAL A 130 -12.52 -9.46 -18.99
N LEU A 131 -12.37 -8.63 -17.97
CA LEU A 131 -13.34 -7.59 -17.62
C LEU A 131 -13.55 -6.59 -18.75
N LEU A 132 -12.46 -6.18 -19.41
CA LEU A 132 -12.51 -5.21 -20.49
C LEU A 132 -13.14 -5.79 -21.76
N VAL A 133 -12.80 -7.04 -22.10
CA VAL A 133 -13.46 -7.77 -23.20
C VAL A 133 -14.95 -7.95 -22.92
N GLY A 134 -15.33 -8.28 -21.68
CA GLY A 134 -16.73 -8.43 -21.28
C GLY A 134 -17.56 -7.14 -21.30
N ARG A 135 -16.93 -5.96 -21.40
CA ARG A 135 -17.62 -4.67 -21.60
C ARG A 135 -17.76 -4.25 -23.06
N LEU A 136 -17.09 -4.93 -23.98
CA LEU A 136 -17.16 -4.64 -25.42
C LEU A 136 -18.32 -5.39 -26.12
N VAL A 137 -19.01 -6.27 -25.39
CA VAL A 137 -20.20 -7.02 -25.82
C VAL A 137 -21.43 -6.42 -25.15
#